data_AF-A0A7C1NEW9-F1
#
_entry.id   AF-A0A7C1NEW9-F1
#
_cell.length_a   1.000
_cell.length_b   1.000
_cell.length_c   1.000
_cell.angle_alpha   90.00
_cell.angle_beta   90.00
_cell.angle_gamma   90.00
#
_symmetry.space_group_name_H-M   'P 1'
#
loop_
_entity.id
_entity.type
_entity.pdbx_description
1 polymer ?
#
loop_
_entity_poly.entity_id
_entity_poly.type
_entity_poly.pdbx_seq_one_letter_code
_entity_poly.pdbx_strand_id
1 'polypeptide(L)' 'MKHKELTAKIIECAYKVHNSLGFGFLEAVYQNALLIELLKAGLRAEKEKKIQVYPIVAKVENAAGPRHP' A
#
# COMPACT_ATOMS: atom_id res chain seq x y z
N MET A 1 -16.12 -14.36 -8.14
CA MET A 1 -15.21 -13.55 -7.31
C MET A 1 -15.93 -12.28 -6.87
N LYS A 2 -15.88 -11.95 -5.57
CA LYS A 2 -16.68 -10.87 -4.92
C LYS A 2 -16.35 -9.43 -5.38
N HIS A 3 -15.18 -9.19 -5.98
CA HIS A 3 -14.70 -7.84 -6.34
C HIS A 3 -14.24 -7.71 -7.80
N LYS A 4 -14.73 -8.56 -8.70
CA LYS A 4 -14.23 -8.68 -10.08
C LYS A 4 -14.14 -7.32 -10.82
N GLU A 5 -15.18 -6.50 -10.71
CA GLU A 5 -15.25 -5.20 -11.40
C GLU A 5 -14.27 -4.17 -10.81
N LEU A 6 -14.22 -4.06 -9.49
CA LEU A 6 -13.28 -3.17 -8.80
C LEU A 6 -11.83 -3.57 -9.10
N THR A 7 -11.54 -4.87 -9.06
CA THR A 7 -10.21 -5.41 -9.41
C THR A 7 -9.85 -5.10 -10.85
N ALA A 8 -10.76 -5.32 -11.80
CA ALA A 8 -10.51 -4.99 -13.21
C ALA A 8 -10.21 -3.50 -13.41
N LYS A 9 -10.93 -2.61 -12.72
CA LYS A 9 -10.72 -1.16 -12.79
C LYS A 9 -9.36 -0.74 -12.24
N ILE A 10 -8.94 -1.30 -11.10
CA ILE A 10 -7.61 -1.02 -10.53
C ILE A 10 -6.50 -1.50 -11.48
N ILE A 11 -6.66 -2.69 -12.05
CA ILE A 11 -5.70 -3.26 -13.01
C ILE A 11 -5.61 -2.38 -14.26
N GLU A 12 -6.74 -1.91 -14.80
CA GLU A 12 -6.76 -1.00 -15.94
C GLU A 12 -5.98 0.30 -15.66
N CYS A 13 -6.18 0.92 -14.48
CA CYS A 13 -5.42 2.10 -14.06
C CYS A 13 -3.91 1.81 -13.99
N ALA A 14 -3.52 0.65 -13.43
CA ALA A 14 -2.11 0.25 -13.35
C ALA A 14 -1.49 0.06 -14.73
N TYR A 15 -2.20 -0.58 -15.67
CA TYR A 15 -1.73 -0.72 -17.06
C TYR A 15 -1.61 0.63 -17.77
N LYS A 16 -2.54 1.57 -17.56
CA LYS A 16 -2.44 2.93 -18.12
C LYS A 16 -1.18 3.64 -17.66
N VAL A 17 -0.88 3.59 -16.36
CA VAL A 17 0.35 4.16 -15.80
C VAL A 17 1.58 3.48 -16.40
N HIS A 18 1.62 2.14 -16.43
CA HIS A 18 2.76 1.39 -16.95
C HIS A 18 3.00 1.69 -18.44
N ASN A 19 1.95 1.72 -19.26
CA ASN A 19 2.05 2.01 -20.69
C ASN A 19 2.45 3.47 -20.97
N SER A 20 2.13 4.39 -20.06
CA SER A 20 2.44 5.82 -20.23
C SER A 20 3.84 6.17 -19.74
N LEU A 21 4.29 5.58 -18.62
CA LEU A 21 5.60 5.88 -18.03
C LEU A 21 6.70 4.93 -18.50
N GLY A 22 6.37 3.70 -18.86
CA GLY A 22 7.39 2.67 -19.10
C GLY A 22 8.16 2.30 -17.83
N PHE A 23 9.41 1.87 -17.98
CA PHE A 23 10.30 1.49 -16.89
C PHE A 23 11.37 2.57 -16.65
N GLY A 24 11.95 2.61 -15.44
CA GLY A 24 13.13 3.45 -15.12
C GLY A 24 12.86 4.64 -14.19
N PHE A 25 11.62 4.82 -13.71
CA PHE A 25 11.30 5.85 -12.73
C PHE A 25 11.39 5.34 -11.29
N LEU A 26 11.48 6.26 -10.33
CA LEU A 26 11.40 5.96 -8.90
C LEU A 26 9.98 5.49 -8.52
N GLU A 27 9.88 4.67 -7.48
CA GLU A 27 8.60 4.18 -6.94
C GLU A 27 7.61 5.31 -6.66
N ALA A 28 8.07 6.41 -6.07
CA ALA A 28 7.23 7.57 -5.77
C ALA A 28 6.52 8.15 -7.02
N VAL A 29 7.15 8.05 -8.20
CA VAL A 29 6.54 8.50 -9.47
C VAL A 29 5.38 7.58 -9.84
N TYR A 30 5.57 6.26 -9.75
CA TYR A 30 4.50 5.28 -10.01
C TYR A 30 3.36 5.41 -9.01
N GLN A 31 3.65 5.58 -7.72
CA GLN A 31 2.64 5.78 -6.69
C GLN A 31 1.80 7.03 -6.96
N ASN A 32 2.43 8.16 -7.31
CA ASN A 32 1.73 9.40 -7.63
C ASN A 32 0.86 9.25 -8.89
N ALA A 33 1.40 8.66 -9.95
CA ALA A 33 0.67 8.45 -11.20
C ALA A 33 -0.53 7.51 -11.01
N LEU A 34 -0.35 6.41 -10.27
CA LEU A 34 -1.42 5.47 -9.97
C LEU A 34 -2.50 6.10 -9.09
N LEU A 35 -2.12 6.88 -8.08
CA LEU A 35 -3.10 7.60 -7.26
C LEU A 35 -3.96 8.53 -8.12
N ILE A 36 -3.35 9.29 -9.03
CA ILE A 36 -4.06 10.19 -9.96
C ILE A 36 -5.03 9.39 -10.84
N GLU A 37 -4.58 8.28 -11.45
CA GLU A 37 -5.43 7.47 -12.34
C GLU A 37 -6.58 6.80 -11.59
N LEU A 38 -6.37 6.34 -10.35
CA LEU A 38 -7.43 5.79 -9.51
C LEU A 38 -8.48 6.85 -9.14
N LEU A 39 -8.04 8.06 -8.78
CA LEU A 39 -8.95 9.17 -8.46
C LEU A 39 -9.75 9.62 -9.70
N LYS A 40 -9.12 9.71 -10.88
CA LYS A 40 -9.82 9.99 -12.15
C LYS A 40 -10.84 8.91 -12.50
N ALA A 41 -10.55 7.66 -12.17
CA ALA A 41 -11.48 6.55 -12.30
C ALA A 41 -12.63 6.58 -11.26
N GLY A 42 -12.72 7.63 -10.42
CA GLY A 42 -13.76 7.79 -9.40
C GLY A 42 -13.59 6.86 -8.20
N LEU A 43 -12.40 6.26 -8.03
CA LEU A 43 -12.09 5.43 -6.88
C LEU A 43 -11.57 6.30 -5.73
N ARG A 44 -11.93 5.93 -4.50
CA ARG A 44 -11.33 6.51 -3.30
C ARG A 44 -10.03 5.77 -3.01
N ALA A 45 -8.91 6.45 -3.11
CA ALA A 45 -7.59 5.88 -2.90
C ALA A 45 -6.70 6.85 -2.12
N GLU A 46 -5.78 6.29 -1.35
CA GLU A 46 -4.74 7.00 -0.61
C GLU A 46 -3.43 6.24 -0.81
N LYS A 47 -2.32 6.97 -0.97
CA LYS A 47 -0.99 6.36 -1.02
C LYS A 47 -0.38 6.31 0.37
N GLU A 48 0.49 5.33 0.60
CA GLU A 48 1.29 5.23 1.83
C GLU A 48 0.47 5.24 3.13
N LYS A 49 -0.74 4.65 3.09
CA LYS A 49 -1.55 4.45 4.29
C LYS A 49 -0.74 3.70 5.32
N LYS A 50 -0.55 4.28 6.50
CA LYS A 50 0.11 3.60 7.61
C LYS A 50 -0.70 2.36 8.01
N ILE A 51 -0.11 1.19 7.87
CA ILE A 51 -0.70 -0.08 8.30
C ILE A 51 -0.05 -0.46 9.63
N GLN A 52 -0.86 -0.90 10.60
CA GLN A 52 -0.34 -1.45 11.84
C GLN A 52 0.21 -2.85 11.55
N VAL A 53 1.53 -2.99 11.64
CA VAL A 53 2.21 -4.27 11.47
C VAL A 53 2.43 -4.87 12.86
N TYR A 54 1.95 -6.10 13.06
CA TYR A 54 2.31 -6.90 14.22
C TYR A 54 3.57 -7.69 13.87
N PRO A 55 4.67 -7.55 14.62
CA PRO A 55 5.85 -8.36 14.38
C PRO A 55 5.51 -9.83 14.64
N ILE A 56 5.86 -10.70 13.68
CA ILE A 56 5.66 -12.17 13.76
C ILE A 56 6.47 -12.75 14.92
N VAL A 57 7.59 -12.10 15.25
CA VAL A 57 8.39 -12.42 16.44
C VAL A 57 8.02 -11.45 17.55
N ALA A 58 7.26 -11.93 18.53
CA ALA A 58 7.15 -11.25 19.81
C ALA A 58 8.57 -11.15 20.39
N LYS A 59 9.04 -9.92 20.63
CA LYS A 59 10.25 -9.72 21.43
C LYS A 59 9.92 -10.29 22.81
N VAL A 60 10.65 -11.29 23.27
CA VAL A 60 10.58 -11.75 24.66
C VAL A 60 11.03 -10.55 25.51
N GLU A 61 10.06 -9.87 26.11
CA GLU A 61 10.35 -8.90 27.16
C GLU A 61 10.81 -9.71 28.37
N ASN A 62 12.08 -9.55 28.75
CA ASN A 62 12.58 -10.04 30.02
C ASN A 62 11.74 -9.40 31.14
N ALA A 63 11.03 -10.24 31.89
CA ALA A 63 10.38 -9.86 33.12
C ALA A 63 11.44 -9.42 34.15
N ALA A 64 11.71 -8.11 34.22
CA ALA A 64 12.32 -7.54 35.40
C ALA A 64 11.25 -7.50 36.50
N GLY A 65 11.28 -8.51 37.37
CA GLY A 65 10.47 -8.56 38.58
C GLY A 65 10.69 -7.33 39.50
N PRO A 66 9.81 -7.12 40.48
CA PRO A 66 9.82 -5.91 41.28
C PRO A 66 11.11 -5.83 42.12
N ARG A 67 11.87 -4.74 41.97
CA ARG A 67 12.93 -4.40 42.92
C ARG A 67 12.25 -3.77 44.15
N HIS A 68 12.18 -4.54 45.23
CA HIS A 68 11.98 -4.02 46.58
C HIS A 68 13.34 -4.05 47.30
N PRO A 69 13.68 -2.99 48.03
CA PRO A 69 14.12 -3.16 49.41
C PRO A 69 13.05 -2.66 50.39
#